data_AF-A0A3D4HZZ1-F1
#
_entry.id   AF-A0A3D4HZZ1-F1
#
_cell.length_a   1.000
_cell.length_b   1.000
_cell.length_c   1.000
_cell.angle_alpha   90.00
_cell.angle_beta   90.00
_cell.angle_gamma   90.00
#
_symmetry.space_group_name_H-M   'P 1'
#
loop_
_entity.id
_entity.type
_entity.pdbx_description
1 polymer ?
#
loop_
_entity_poly.entity_id
_entity_poly.type
_entity_poly.pdbx_seq_one_letter_code
_entity_poly.pdbx_strand_id
1 'polypeptide(L)' 'IRVIIIKLADRLHNMRTIEYMRPQKQRDKALENMEVYAPIAHRLGIRAVKEELEDRSLKILDPFAYKEIE' A
#
# COMPACT_ATOMS: atom_id res chain seq x y z
N ILE A 1 -19.99 -2.23 -0.37
CA ILE A 1 -18.91 -2.01 -1.37
C ILE A 1 -18.36 -0.59 -1.36
N ARG A 2 -19.18 0.47 -1.52
CA ARG A 2 -18.71 1.88 -1.55
C ARG A 2 -17.77 2.28 -0.41
N VAL A 3 -18.07 1.87 0.83
CA VAL A 3 -17.22 2.17 2.01
C VAL A 3 -15.79 1.63 1.85
N ILE A 4 -15.64 0.41 1.32
CA ILE A 4 -14.33 -0.20 1.11
C ILE A 4 -13.57 0.52 -0.01
N ILE A 5 -14.24 0.89 -1.10
CA ILE A 5 -13.62 1.64 -2.19
C ILE A 5 -13.07 2.99 -1.69
N ILE A 6 -13.87 3.72 -0.91
CA ILE A 6 -13.44 4.98 -0.29
C ILE A 6 -12.22 4.75 0.61
N LYS A 7 -12.23 3.65 1.40
CA LYS A 7 -11.10 3.34 2.29
C LYS A 7 -9.83 2.96 1.52
N LEU A 8 -9.96 2.23 0.41
CA LEU A 8 -8.84 1.91 -0.46
C LEU A 8 -8.24 3.17 -1.12
N ALA A 9 -9.09 4.10 -1.57
CA ALA A 9 -8.64 5.38 -2.10
C ALA A 9 -7.88 6.22 -1.05
N ASP A 10 -8.40 6.30 0.18
CA ASP A 10 -7.73 6.92 1.33
C ASP A 10 -6.37 6.25 1.62
N ARG A 11 -6.31 4.92 1.63
CA ARG A 11 -5.04 4.19 1.85
C ARG A 11 -4.03 4.43 0.76
N LEU A 12 -4.46 4.46 -0.49
CA LEU A 12 -3.61 4.76 -1.63
C LEU A 12 -3.03 6.18 -1.53
N HIS A 13 -3.87 7.17 -1.20
CA HIS A 13 -3.41 8.53 -0.97
C HIS A 13 -2.40 8.60 0.18
N ASN A 14 -2.66 7.93 1.30
CA ASN A 14 -1.74 7.88 2.44
C ASN A 14 -0.38 7.25 2.07
N MET A 15 -0.36 6.25 1.18
CA MET A 15 0.89 5.67 0.68
C MET A 15 1.65 6.60 -0.27
N ARG A 16 0.95 7.50 -0.96
CA ARG A 16 1.58 8.52 -1.82
C ARG A 16 2.31 9.60 -1.02
N THR A 17 1.87 9.86 0.21
CA THR A 17 2.40 10.91 1.11
C THR A 17 3.05 10.34 2.38
N ILE A 18 3.41 9.05 2.36
CA ILE A 18 3.89 8.32 3.54
C ILE A 18 5.22 8.84 4.09
N GLU A 19 6.03 9.50 3.27
CA GLU A 19 7.32 10.08 3.65
C GLU A 19 7.24 11.10 4.80
N TYR A 20 6.09 11.77 4.96
CA TYR A 20 5.85 12.74 6.03
C TYR A 20 5.52 12.08 7.38
N MET A 21 5.34 10.75 7.43
CA MET A 21 5.08 10.02 8.65
C MET A 21 6.39 9.57 9.33
N ARG A 22 6.34 9.30 10.64
CA ARG A 22 7.49 8.73 11.35
C ARG A 22 7.84 7.33 10.79
N PRO A 23 9.12 6.92 10.71
CA PRO A 23 9.52 5.65 10.10
C PRO A 23 8.75 4.42 10.61
N GLN A 24 8.49 4.33 11.92
CA GLN A 24 7.70 3.24 12.48
C GLN A 24 6.27 3.20 11.90
N LYS A 25 5.58 4.36 11.86
CA LYS A 25 4.23 4.45 11.28
C LYS A 25 4.22 4.14 9.79
N GLN A 26 5.29 4.46 9.07
CA GLN A 26 5.43 4.11 7.65
C GLN A 26 5.43 2.58 7.50
N ARG A 27 6.27 1.88 8.28
CA ARG A 27 6.34 0.42 8.28
C ARG A 27 5.02 -0.23 8.68
N ASP A 28 4.40 0.23 9.76
CA ASP A 28 3.13 -0.33 10.24
C ASP A 28 2.02 -0.22 9.16
N LYS A 29 1.91 0.94 8.50
CA LYS A 29 0.93 1.16 7.42
C LYS A 29 1.26 0.37 6.16
N ALA A 30 2.52 0.26 5.80
CA ALA A 30 2.96 -0.52 4.65
C ALA A 30 2.61 -2.01 4.83
N LEU A 31 2.83 -2.54 6.03
CA LEU A 31 2.48 -3.91 6.41
C LEU A 31 0.95 -4.12 6.36
N GLU A 32 0.18 -3.23 7.01
CA GLU A 32 -1.30 -3.26 6.97
C GLU A 32 -1.83 -3.28 5.52
N ASN A 33 -1.18 -2.52 4.62
CA ASN A 33 -1.56 -2.49 3.21
C ASN A 33 -1.25 -3.79 2.46
N MET A 34 -0.11 -4.43 2.70
CA MET A 34 0.18 -5.73 2.06
C MET A 34 -0.72 -6.84 2.59
N GLU A 35 -0.95 -6.89 3.90
CA GLU A 35 -1.67 -8.01 4.52
C GLU A 35 -3.19 -7.89 4.39
N VAL A 36 -3.72 -6.66 4.35
CA VAL A 36 -5.18 -6.41 4.40
C VAL A 36 -5.69 -5.78 3.11
N TYR A 37 -5.19 -4.60 2.74
CA TYR A 37 -5.84 -3.80 1.70
C TYR A 37 -5.52 -4.26 0.27
N ALA A 38 -4.30 -4.72 -0.03
CA ALA A 38 -3.95 -5.27 -1.34
C ALA A 38 -4.75 -6.54 -1.67
N PRO A 39 -4.89 -7.53 -0.76
CA PRO A 39 -5.78 -8.68 -0.99
C PRO A 39 -7.25 -8.28 -1.19
N ILE A 40 -7.73 -7.25 -0.47
CA ILE A 40 -9.09 -6.73 -0.68
C ILE A 40 -9.23 -6.09 -2.06
N ALA A 41 -8.27 -5.26 -2.49
CA ALA A 41 -8.28 -4.65 -3.82
C ALA A 41 -8.25 -5.72 -4.93
N HIS A 42 -7.46 -6.78 -4.75
CA HIS A 42 -7.43 -7.94 -5.65
C HIS A 42 -8.81 -8.64 -5.73
N ARG A 43 -9.43 -8.94 -4.58
CA ARG A 43 -10.77 -9.56 -4.53
C ARG A 43 -11.86 -8.71 -5.17
N LEU A 44 -11.69 -7.38 -5.18
CA LEU A 44 -12.60 -6.45 -5.83
C LEU A 44 -12.29 -6.22 -7.32
N GLY A 45 -11.25 -6.87 -7.86
CA GLY A 45 -10.83 -6.72 -9.26
C GLY A 45 -10.19 -5.36 -9.58
N ILE A 46 -9.80 -4.59 -8.56
CA ILE A 46 -9.23 -3.24 -8.74
C ILE A 46 -7.70 -3.36 -8.84
N ARG A 47 -7.23 -3.88 -9.98
CA ARG A 47 -5.81 -4.22 -10.18
C ARG A 47 -4.86 -3.03 -9.98
N ALA A 48 -5.20 -1.87 -10.52
CA ALA A 48 -4.37 -0.67 -10.41
C ALA A 48 -4.12 -0.23 -8.97
N VAL A 49 -5.12 -0.34 -8.09
CA VAL A 49 -4.96 0.01 -6.66
C VAL A 49 -4.14 -1.05 -5.93
N LYS A 50 -4.34 -2.33 -6.26
CA LYS A 50 -3.55 -3.43 -5.69
C LYS A 50 -2.06 -3.25 -6.00
N GLU A 51 -1.71 -3.11 -7.28
CA GLU A 51 -0.33 -2.96 -7.74
C GLU A 51 0.35 -1.75 -7.09
N GLU A 52 -0.28 -0.58 -7.11
CA GLU A 52 0.34 0.61 -6.51
C GLU A 52 0.48 0.52 -4.97
N LEU A 53 -0.46 -0.13 -4.27
CA LEU A 53 -0.33 -0.38 -2.83
C LEU A 53 0.85 -1.33 -2.55
N GLU A 54 0.99 -2.41 -3.32
CA GLU A 54 2.07 -3.38 -3.17
C GLU A 54 3.43 -2.74 -3.43
N ASP A 55 3.57 -2.01 -4.54
CA ASP A 55 4.84 -1.35 -4.92
C ASP A 55 5.29 -0.34 -3.86
N ARG A 56 4.37 0.53 -3.40
CA ARG A 56 4.68 1.53 -2.39
C ARG A 56 4.96 0.91 -1.03
N SER A 57 4.26 -0.17 -0.67
CA SER A 57 4.53 -0.89 0.57
C SER A 57 5.87 -1.60 0.54
N LEU A 58 6.20 -2.27 -0.56
CA LEU A 58 7.46 -2.98 -0.73
C LEU A 58 8.64 -2.03 -0.62
N LYS A 59 8.56 -0.85 -1.25
CA LYS A 59 9.58 0.20 -1.16
C LYS A 59 9.90 0.63 0.29
N ILE A 60 8.97 0.48 1.22
CA ILE A 60 9.13 0.87 2.64
C ILE A 60 9.56 -0.32 3.50
N LEU A 61 8.97 -1.49 3.26
CA LEU A 61 9.24 -2.69 4.04
C LEU A 61 10.64 -3.25 3.72
N ASP A 62 10.96 -3.31 2.43
CA ASP A 62 12.24 -3.80 1.92
C ASP A 62 12.76 -2.94 0.75
N PRO A 63 13.46 -1.83 1.06
CA PRO A 63 14.05 -0.97 0.05
C PRO A 63 15.16 -1.64 -0.76
N PHE A 64 15.75 -2.74 -0.27
CA PHE A 64 16.81 -3.47 -0.97
C PHE A 64 16.21 -4.35 -2.04
N ALA A 65 15.25 -5.21 -1.66
CA ALA A 65 14.53 -6.05 -2.62
C ALA A 65 13.82 -5.21 -3.69
N TYR A 66 13.26 -4.06 -3.32
CA TYR A 66 12.63 -3.15 -4.30
C TYR A 66 13.62 -2.66 -5.37
N LYS A 67 14.86 -2.35 -4.99
CA LYS A 67 15.91 -1.89 -5.92
C LYS A 67 16.45 -2.99 -6.82
N GLU A 68 16.30 -4.26 -6.46
CA GLU A 68 16.70 -5.38 -7.32
C GLU A 68 15.67 -5.69 -8.42
N ILE A 69 14.43 -5.20 -8.25
CA ILE A 69 13.31 -5.41 -9.19
C ILE A 69 13.22 -4.26 -10.21
N GLU A 70 13.70 -3.07 -9.86
CA GLU A 70 13.75 -1.86 -10.70
C GLU A 70 14.89 -1.90 -11.74
#